data_AF-A0A8T7JSI8-F1
#
_entry.id   AF-A0A8T7JSI8-F1
#
_cell.length_a   1.000
_cell.length_b   1.000
_cell.length_c   1.000
_cell.angle_alpha   90.00
_cell.angle_beta   90.00
_cell.angle_gamma   90.00
#
_symmetry.space_group_name_H-M   'P 1'
#
loop_
_entity.id
_entity.type
_entity.pdbx_description
1 polymer ?
#
loop_
_entity_poly.entity_id
_entity_poly.type
_entity_poly.pdbx_seq_one_letter_code
_entity_poly.pdbx_strand_id
1 'polypeptide(L)' 'MALSKITQDINSLPPEAQRQVADFVAFLQERYSAAPAKRTRKVKIAKEPFVGMWKDRADMLDSVAWVRQTRRSQWRNRG' A
#
# COMPACT_ATOMS: atom_id res chain seq x y z
N MET A 1 29.09 -22.57 -16.26
CA MET A 1 30.43 -22.14 -15.78
C MET A 1 30.51 -20.68 -15.31
N ALA A 2 29.43 -19.88 -15.32
CA ALA A 2 29.51 -18.46 -14.90
C ALA A 2 29.29 -18.20 -13.39
N LEU A 3 28.47 -19.02 -12.71
CA LEU A 3 28.09 -18.78 -11.31
C LEU A 3 29.26 -18.88 -10.32
N SER A 4 30.17 -19.82 -10.55
CA SER A 4 31.32 -20.08 -9.66
C SER A 4 32.34 -18.94 -9.65
N LYS A 5 32.48 -18.23 -10.77
CA LYS A 5 33.40 -17.09 -10.90
C LYS A 5 32.87 -15.87 -10.13
N ILE A 6 31.56 -15.63 -10.19
CA ILE A 6 30.89 -14.55 -9.45
C ILE A 6 31.08 -14.70 -7.94
N THR A 7 30.96 -15.92 -7.39
CA THR A 7 31.23 -16.16 -5.96
C THR A 7 32.68 -15.89 -5.56
N GLN A 8 33.65 -16.22 -6.41
CA GLN A 8 35.06 -15.88 -6.16
C GLN A 8 35.30 -14.37 -6.22
N ASP A 9 34.71 -13.69 -7.20
CA ASP A 9 34.83 -12.25 -7.34
C ASP A 9 34.21 -11.53 -6.12
N ILE A 10 33.04 -11.97 -5.64
CA ILE A 10 32.41 -11.45 -4.42
C ILE A 10 33.30 -11.67 -3.19
N ASN A 11 33.92 -12.84 -3.05
CA ASN A 11 34.81 -13.13 -1.92
C ASN A 11 36.12 -12.34 -1.98
N SER A 12 36.54 -11.88 -3.16
CA SER A 12 37.71 -11.00 -3.33
C SER A 12 37.44 -9.52 -3.01
N LEU A 13 36.17 -9.14 -2.88
CA LEU A 13 35.78 -7.77 -2.56
C LEU A 13 36.00 -7.43 -1.07
N PRO A 14 36.22 -6.14 -0.75
CA PRO A 14 36.23 -5.66 0.63
C PRO A 14 34.92 -5.98 1.38
N PRO A 15 34.95 -6.11 2.72
CA PRO A 15 33.78 -6.48 3.52
C PRO A 15 32.56 -5.56 3.32
N GLU A 16 32.81 -4.28 3.05
CA GLU A 16 31.76 -3.29 2.79
C GLU A 16 31.04 -3.54 1.45
N ALA A 17 31.79 -3.88 0.41
CA ALA A 17 31.24 -4.23 -0.90
C ALA A 17 30.50 -5.58 -0.87
N GLN A 18 30.95 -6.54 -0.06
CA GLN A 18 30.21 -7.79 0.17
C GLN A 18 28.82 -7.55 0.78
N ARG A 19 28.72 -6.60 1.73
CA ARG A 19 27.43 -6.21 2.31
C ARG A 19 26.50 -5.60 1.27
N GLN A 20 27.01 -4.72 0.41
CA GLN A 20 26.22 -4.12 -0.68
C GLN A 20 25.68 -5.18 -1.65
N VAL A 21 26.47 -6.21 -1.96
CA VAL A 21 26.00 -7.33 -2.79
C VAL A 21 24.91 -8.12 -2.07
N ALA A 22 25.06 -8.39 -0.78
CA ALA A 22 24.04 -9.08 0.01
C ALA A 22 22.72 -8.30 0.07
N ASP A 23 22.80 -6.98 0.29
CA ASP A 23 21.64 -6.09 0.30
C ASP A 23 20.94 -6.05 -1.07
N PHE A 24 21.71 -6.02 -2.15
CA PHE A 24 21.16 -6.05 -3.51
C PHE A 24 20.47 -7.38 -3.82
N VAL A 25 21.05 -8.50 -3.39
CA VAL A 25 20.43 -9.82 -3.54
C VAL A 25 19.14 -9.91 -2.71
N ALA A 26 19.14 -9.41 -1.47
CA ALA A 26 17.94 -9.35 -0.64
C ALA A 26 16.83 -8.52 -1.31
N PHE A 27 17.18 -7.36 -1.88
CA PHE A 27 16.25 -6.52 -2.65
C PHE A 27 15.68 -7.26 -3.87
N LEU A 28 16.51 -7.96 -4.64
CA LEU A 28 16.06 -8.73 -5.79
C LEU A 28 15.15 -9.88 -5.36
N GLN A 29 15.50 -10.58 -4.29
CA GLN A 29 14.66 -11.61 -3.72
C GLN A 29 13.31 -11.04 -3.34
N GLU A 30 13.23 -9.95 -2.58
CA GLU A 30 11.95 -9.33 -2.20
C GLU A 30 11.12 -8.90 -3.43
N ARG A 31 11.77 -8.23 -4.39
CA ARG A 31 11.13 -7.73 -5.62
C ARG A 31 10.49 -8.83 -6.47
N TYR A 32 11.11 -10.00 -6.53
CA TYR A 32 10.67 -11.10 -7.40
C TYR A 32 10.06 -12.29 -6.64
N SER A 33 10.18 -12.35 -5.31
CA SER A 33 9.50 -13.33 -4.44
C SER A 33 8.09 -12.92 -4.08
N ALA A 34 7.76 -11.62 -4.16
CA ALA A 34 6.38 -11.18 -4.25
C ALA A 34 5.80 -11.68 -5.58
N ALA A 35 5.17 -12.86 -5.55
CA ALA A 35 4.26 -13.30 -6.60
C ALA A 35 3.40 -12.07 -6.98
N PRO A 36 3.27 -11.73 -8.28
CA PRO A 36 2.72 -10.45 -8.71
C PRO A 36 1.44 -10.23 -7.93
N ALA A 37 1.48 -9.28 -6.97
CA ALA A 37 0.40 -9.08 -6.00
C ALA A 37 -0.87 -9.14 -6.81
N LYS A 38 -1.69 -10.20 -6.61
CA LYS A 38 -2.81 -10.53 -7.49
C LYS A 38 -3.48 -9.22 -7.76
N ARG A 39 -3.34 -8.68 -8.99
CA ARG A 39 -3.87 -7.35 -9.31
C ARG A 39 -5.31 -7.46 -8.92
N THR A 40 -5.70 -6.86 -7.80
CA THR A 40 -7.06 -6.93 -7.32
C THR A 40 -7.83 -6.41 -8.50
N ARG A 41 -8.68 -7.29 -9.05
CA ARG A 41 -9.42 -7.00 -10.27
C ARG A 41 -9.96 -5.59 -10.06
N LYS A 42 -9.59 -4.64 -10.93
CA LYS A 42 -10.01 -3.25 -10.78
C LYS A 42 -11.54 -3.22 -10.87
N VAL A 43 -12.21 -3.45 -9.75
CA VAL A 43 -13.65 -3.33 -9.63
C VAL A 43 -13.89 -1.85 -9.82
N LYS A 44 -14.78 -1.51 -10.74
CA LYS A 44 -15.19 -0.11 -10.92
C LYS A 44 -15.74 0.33 -9.56
N ILE A 45 -15.24 1.45 -9.00
CA ILE A 45 -15.66 1.96 -7.68
C ILE A 45 -17.19 1.98 -7.57
N ALA A 46 -17.89 2.33 -8.64
CA ALA A 46 -19.36 2.33 -8.70
C ALA A 46 -20.05 0.96 -8.46
N LYS A 47 -19.31 -0.15 -8.48
CA LYS A 47 -19.80 -1.51 -8.22
C LYS A 47 -19.40 -2.02 -6.84
N GLU A 48 -18.70 -1.22 -6.05
CA GLU A 48 -18.36 -1.58 -4.69
C GLU A 48 -19.61 -1.50 -3.79
N PRO A 49 -19.78 -2.43 -2.84
CA PRO A 49 -20.98 -2.53 -2.00
C PRO A 49 -21.19 -1.30 -1.10
N PHE A 50 -20.15 -0.49 -0.88
CA PHE A 50 -20.25 0.74 -0.10
C PHE A 50 -20.82 1.93 -0.90
N VAL A 51 -20.83 1.86 -2.24
CA VAL A 51 -21.41 2.92 -3.07
C VAL A 51 -22.93 2.84 -3.02
N GLY A 52 -23.58 3.91 -2.55
CA GLY A 52 -25.03 3.97 -2.40
C GLY A 52 -25.54 3.64 -1.01
N MET A 53 -24.66 3.28 -0.05
CA MET A 53 -25.05 3.02 1.36
C MET A 53 -25.86 4.14 2.01
N TRP A 54 -25.73 5.37 1.52
CA TRP A 54 -26.40 6.55 2.07
C TRP A 54 -27.55 7.07 1.21
N LYS A 55 -27.93 6.35 0.14
CA LYS A 55 -28.95 6.80 -0.82
C LYS A 55 -30.32 6.99 -0.17
N ASP A 56 -30.68 6.11 0.77
CA ASP A 56 -32.00 6.10 1.40
C ASP A 56 -32.05 6.94 2.69
N ARG A 57 -30.94 7.60 3.05
CA ARG A 57 -30.87 8.48 4.21
C ARG A 57 -31.40 9.87 3.86
N ALA A 58 -32.59 10.18 4.38
CA ALA A 58 -33.21 11.50 4.22
C ALA A 58 -32.32 12.65 4.74
N ASP A 59 -31.53 12.41 5.79
CA ASP A 59 -30.59 13.40 6.33
C ASP A 59 -29.33 13.58 5.47
N MET A 60 -29.09 12.69 4.50
CA MET A 60 -27.96 12.76 3.56
C MET A 60 -28.34 13.42 2.22
N LEU A 61 -29.61 13.85 2.05
CA LEU A 61 -30.07 14.62 0.89
C LEU A 61 -29.30 15.94 0.74
N ASP A 62 -29.00 16.60 1.86
CA ASP A 62 -28.04 17.72 1.94
C ASP A 62 -26.85 17.31 2.80
N SER A 63 -25.86 16.72 2.13
CA SER A 63 -24.62 16.27 2.77
C SER A 63 -23.84 17.40 3.44
N VAL A 64 -23.94 18.63 2.92
CA VAL A 64 -23.23 19.79 3.48
C VAL A 64 -23.87 20.21 4.79
N ALA A 65 -25.21 20.28 4.85
CA ALA A 65 -25.93 20.56 6.09
C ALA A 65 -25.68 19.48 7.15
N TRP A 66 -25.69 18.20 6.75
CA TRP A 66 -25.43 17.07 7.63
C TRP A 66 -24.03 17.14 8.29
N VAL A 67 -22.98 17.39 7.50
CA VAL A 67 -21.61 17.52 8.03
C VAL A 67 -21.50 18.72 8.98
N ARG A 68 -22.09 19.87 8.62
CA ARG A 68 -22.07 21.07 9.46
C ARG A 68 -22.78 20.84 10.79
N GLN A 69 -23.94 20.18 10.79
CA GLN A 69 -24.69 19.87 12.01
C GLN A 69 -23.93 18.88 12.89
N THR A 70 -23.37 17.83 12.28
CA THR A 70 -22.54 16.83 12.97
C THR A 70 -21.34 17.49 13.64
N ARG A 71 -20.65 18.39 12.93
CA ARG A 71 -19.50 19.11 13.48
C ARG A 71 -19.90 19.99 14.67
N ARG A 72 -21.01 20.74 14.57
CA ARG A 72 -21.52 21.53 15.69
C ARG A 72 -21.89 20.68 16.89
N SER A 73 -22.55 19.54 16.69
CA SER A 73 -22.97 18.65 17.78
C SER A 73 -21.77 17.99 18.48
N GLN A 74 -20.82 17.47 17.71
CA GLN A 74 -19.69 16.70 18.24
C GLN A 74 -18.57 17.57 18.84
N TRP A 75 -18.40 18.79 18.34
CA TRP A 75 -17.32 19.68 18.80
C TRP A 75 -17.79 20.77 19.77
N ARG A 76 -19.11 20.99 19.94
CA ARG A 76 -19.64 21.87 21.00
C ARG A 76 -19.68 21.19 22.38
N ASN A 77 -19.63 19.85 22.44
CA ASN A 77 -19.52 19.06 23.68
C ASN A 77 -18.07 18.80 24.13
N ARG A 78 -17.08 19.50 23.56
CA ARG A 78 -15.66 19.41 23.95
C ARG A 78 -15.10 20.72 24.53
N GLY A 79 -15.97 21.59 25.04
CA GLY A 79 -15.59 22.81 25.77
C GLY A 79 -15.84 22.65 27.25
#